data_AF-A0A7W3PG78-F1
#
_entry.id   AF-A0A7W3PG78-F1
#
_cell.length_a   1.000
_cell.length_b   1.000
_cell.length_c   1.000
_cell.angle_alpha   90.00
_cell.angle_beta   90.00
_cell.angle_gamma   90.00
#
_symmetry.space_group_name_H-M   'P 1'
#
loop_
_entity.id
_entity.type
_entity.pdbx_description
1 polymer ?
#
loop_
_entity_poly.entity_id
_entity_poly.type
_entity_poly.pdbx_seq_one_letter_code
_entity_poly.pdbx_strand_id
1 'polypeptide(L)'
;MTDEPQVKVVDNPDESRFEVSVDGTLAGFAVYENDRGAVIFVHTEVFEEFEGQGLAGQLAKAALGMVREAGRTIIPLCPYIKAYVRKHSPEYDDLLRHPAAEA
;
A
#
# COMPACT_ATOMS: atom_id res chain seq x y z
N MET A 1 -16.36 -8.26 -26.46
CA MET A 1 -15.51 -8.78 -25.38
C MET A 1 -15.02 -7.55 -24.66
N THR A 2 -15.46 -7.31 -23.43
CA THR A 2 -15.09 -6.09 -22.71
C THR A 2 -13.68 -6.30 -22.19
N ASP A 3 -12.73 -5.56 -22.75
CA ASP A 3 -11.38 -5.47 -22.21
C ASP A 3 -11.51 -4.59 -20.96
N GLU A 4 -11.56 -5.23 -19.78
CA GLU A 4 -11.54 -4.51 -18.50
C GLU A 4 -10.09 -4.12 -18.22
N PRO A 5 -9.83 -2.85 -17.84
CA PRO A 5 -8.49 -2.36 -17.63
C PRO A 5 -7.77 -3.20 -16.58
N GLN A 6 -6.60 -3.73 -16.94
CA GLN A 6 -5.86 -4.63 -16.05
C GLN A 6 -5.04 -3.84 -15.04
N VAL A 7 -5.55 -3.77 -13.81
CA VAL A 7 -4.82 -3.17 -12.69
C VAL A 7 -3.87 -4.21 -12.09
N LYS A 8 -2.58 -3.88 -12.06
CA LYS A 8 -1.53 -4.71 -11.47
C LYS A 8 -0.75 -3.92 -10.43
N VAL A 9 -0.52 -4.50 -9.26
CA VAL A 9 0.35 -3.92 -8.23
C VAL A 9 1.58 -4.80 -8.08
N VAL A 10 2.77 -4.19 -8.06
CA VAL A 10 4.04 -4.88 -7.88
C VAL A 10 4.87 -4.20 -6.79
N ASP A 11 5.66 -4.99 -6.07
CA ASP A 11 6.70 -4.48 -5.19
C ASP A 11 7.96 -4.17 -6.00
N ASN A 12 8.50 -2.97 -5.83
CA ASN A 12 9.79 -2.54 -6.37
C ASN A 12 10.73 -2.25 -5.19
N PRO A 13 11.44 -3.27 -4.69
CA PRO A 13 12.33 -3.13 -3.54
C PRO A 13 13.57 -2.29 -3.85
N ASP A 14 14.00 -2.21 -5.12
CA ASP A 14 15.14 -1.37 -5.54
C ASP A 14 14.87 0.13 -5.30
N GLU A 15 13.62 0.57 -5.47
CA GLU A 15 13.19 1.94 -5.18
C GLU A 15 12.37 2.06 -3.89
N SER A 16 12.26 0.97 -3.11
CA SER A 16 11.48 0.90 -1.87
C SER A 16 10.06 1.46 -2.04
N ARG A 17 9.37 1.03 -3.09
CA ARG A 17 7.99 1.47 -3.39
C ARG A 17 7.14 0.35 -3.98
N PHE A 18 5.86 0.38 -3.70
CA PHE A 18 4.87 -0.41 -4.45
C PHE A 18 4.37 0.40 -5.62
N GLU A 19 4.24 -0.21 -6.78
CA GLU A 19 3.84 0.44 -8.03
C GLU A 19 2.52 -0.16 -8.49
N VAL A 20 1.56 0.71 -8.83
CA VAL A 20 0.32 0.29 -9.49
C VAL A 20 0.39 0.68 -10.96
N SER A 21 0.07 -0.26 -11.83
CA SER A 21 -0.01 -0.07 -13.27
C SER A 21 -1.40 -0.43 -13.79
N VAL A 22 -1.88 0.31 -14.77
CA VAL A 22 -3.11 0.03 -15.51
C VAL A 22 -2.73 -0.24 -16.97
N ASP A 23 -3.04 -1.45 -17.44
CA ASP A 23 -2.70 -1.89 -18.81
C ASP A 23 -1.20 -1.72 -19.15
N GLY A 24 -0.35 -1.93 -18.15
CA GLY A 24 1.11 -1.79 -18.26
C GLY A 24 1.64 -0.35 -18.12
N THR A 25 0.78 0.64 -17.96
CA THR A 25 1.18 2.03 -17.70
C THR A 25 1.24 2.30 -16.21
N LEU A 26 2.36 2.83 -15.71
CA LEU A 26 2.49 3.20 -14.29
C LEU A 26 1.47 4.29 -13.95
N ALA A 27 0.59 3.98 -13.00
CA ALA A 27 -0.51 4.84 -12.60
C ALA A 27 -0.31 5.48 -11.23
N GLY A 28 0.58 4.94 -10.41
CA GLY A 28 0.90 5.50 -9.10
C GLY A 28 1.87 4.62 -8.32
N PHE A 29 2.27 5.10 -7.15
CA PHE A 29 3.19 4.39 -6.28
C PHE A 29 2.98 4.72 -4.80
N ALA A 30 3.38 3.79 -3.93
CA ALA A 30 3.40 3.93 -2.49
C ALA A 30 4.82 3.70 -1.99
N VAL A 31 5.47 4.78 -1.57
CA VAL A 31 6.83 4.72 -1.02
C VAL A 31 6.78 4.14 0.39
N TYR A 32 7.70 3.23 0.67
CA TYR A 32 7.85 2.64 1.97
C TYR A 32 9.31 2.64 2.44
N GLU A 33 9.49 2.51 3.75
CA GLU A 33 10.79 2.24 4.37
C GLU A 33 10.70 0.94 5.18
N ASN A 34 11.78 0.18 5.23
CA ASN A 34 11.87 -1.03 6.04
C ASN A 34 12.48 -0.70 7.41
N ASP A 35 11.78 -1.00 8.50
CA ASP A 35 12.30 -0.86 9.86
C ASP A 35 12.05 -2.14 10.67
N ARG A 36 13.11 -2.87 11.03
CA ARG A 36 13.09 -3.98 12.01
C ARG A 36 11.89 -4.94 11.90
N GLY A 37 11.52 -5.33 10.68
CA GLY A 37 10.39 -6.24 10.41
C GLY A 37 9.03 -5.55 10.22
N ALA A 38 9.03 -4.23 10.11
CA ALA A 38 7.90 -3.39 9.78
C ALA A 38 8.12 -2.65 8.46
N VAL A 39 7.04 -2.36 7.76
CA VAL A 39 7.00 -1.55 6.54
C VAL A 39 6.34 -0.22 6.86
N ILE A 40 7.12 0.85 6.79
CA ILE A 40 6.69 2.21 7.07
C ILE A 40 6.19 2.82 5.77
N PHE A 41 4.89 3.03 5.64
CA PHE A 41 4.34 3.73 4.48
C PHE A 41 4.48 5.23 4.69
N VAL A 42 5.37 5.87 3.93
CA VAL A 42 5.69 7.30 4.09
C VAL A 42 4.87 8.18 3.17
N HIS A 43 4.62 7.75 1.94
CA HIS A 43 3.92 8.53 0.93
C HIS A 43 3.18 7.64 -0.05
N THR A 44 2.07 8.13 -0.58
CA THR A 44 1.30 7.43 -1.62
C THR A 44 0.82 8.48 -2.61
N GLU A 45 1.11 8.26 -3.87
CA GLU A 45 0.78 9.15 -4.97
C GLU A 45 0.17 8.35 -6.12
N VAL A 46 -0.85 8.91 -6.75
CA VAL A 46 -1.43 8.40 -7.99
C VAL A 46 -1.40 9.55 -8.97
N PHE A 47 -0.96 9.28 -10.20
CA PHE A 47 -0.87 10.32 -11.21
C PHE A 47 -2.25 10.86 -11.55
N GLU A 48 -2.32 12.17 -11.81
CA GLU A 48 -3.57 12.91 -12.08
C GLU A 48 -4.41 12.25 -13.19
N GLU A 49 -3.76 11.67 -14.21
CA GLU A 49 -4.41 10.99 -15.32
C GLU A 49 -5.20 9.72 -14.89
N PHE A 50 -4.87 9.16 -13.72
CA PHE A 50 -5.52 7.98 -13.14
C PHE A 50 -6.28 8.27 -11.84
N GLU A 51 -6.38 9.53 -11.44
CA GLU A 51 -7.19 9.92 -10.28
C GLU A 51 -8.68 9.63 -10.50
N GLY A 52 -9.43 9.46 -9.41
CA GLY A 52 -10.85 9.15 -9.45
C GLY A 52 -11.20 7.69 -9.82
N GLN A 53 -10.22 6.87 -10.23
CA GLN A 53 -10.43 5.46 -10.59
C GLN A 53 -10.27 4.49 -9.39
N GLY A 54 -10.04 5.02 -8.19
CA GLY A 54 -9.89 4.22 -6.97
C GLY A 54 -8.56 3.45 -6.86
N LEU A 55 -7.58 3.75 -7.72
CA LEU A 55 -6.29 3.04 -7.75
C LEU A 55 -5.51 3.15 -6.46
N ALA A 56 -5.53 4.30 -5.78
CA ALA A 56 -4.86 4.48 -4.49
C ALA A 56 -5.35 3.45 -3.45
N GLY A 57 -6.64 3.10 -3.50
CA GLY A 57 -7.22 2.09 -2.61
C GLY A 57 -6.81 0.67 -3.00
N GLN A 58 -6.71 0.38 -4.30
CA GLN A 58 -6.23 -0.92 -4.79
C GLN A 58 -4.74 -1.12 -4.48
N LEU A 59 -3.92 -0.08 -4.68
CA LEU A 59 -2.51 -0.04 -4.31
C LEU A 59 -2.34 -0.27 -2.80
N ALA A 60 -3.07 0.46 -1.96
CA ALA A 60 -3.02 0.28 -0.52
C ALA A 60 -3.42 -1.16 -0.14
N LYS A 61 -4.54 -1.67 -0.65
CA LYS A 61 -4.99 -3.05 -0.39
C LYS A 61 -3.93 -4.08 -0.72
N ALA A 62 -3.38 -4.01 -1.92
CA ALA A 62 -2.41 -4.97 -2.41
C ALA A 62 -1.09 -4.87 -1.63
N ALA A 63 -0.58 -3.66 -1.38
CA ALA A 63 0.62 -3.45 -0.59
C ALA A 63 0.47 -4.00 0.83
N LEU A 64 -0.65 -3.71 1.51
CA LEU A 64 -0.96 -4.25 2.83
C LEU A 64 -1.07 -5.78 2.82
N GLY A 65 -1.66 -6.35 1.77
CA GLY A 65 -1.72 -7.80 1.55
C GLY A 65 -0.33 -8.42 1.42
N MET A 66 0.55 -7.86 0.60
CA MET A 66 1.93 -8.36 0.45
C MET A 66 2.71 -8.29 1.77
N VAL A 67 2.55 -7.22 2.55
CA VAL A 67 3.18 -7.11 3.87
C VAL A 67 2.66 -8.17 4.84
N ARG A 68 1.35 -8.46 4.81
CA ARG A 68 0.72 -9.53 5.59
C ARG A 68 1.25 -10.90 5.21
N GLU A 69 1.32 -11.20 3.92
CA GLU A 69 1.85 -12.46 3.40
C GLU A 69 3.33 -12.66 3.76
N ALA A 70 4.09 -11.57 3.82
CA ALA A 70 5.47 -11.57 4.30
C ALA A 70 5.61 -11.73 5.84
N GLY A 71 4.50 -11.80 6.59
CA GLY A 71 4.49 -11.89 8.05
C GLY A 71 5.05 -10.65 8.75
N ARG A 72 4.99 -9.50 8.08
CA ARG A 72 5.50 -8.22 8.57
C ARG A 72 4.37 -7.34 9.08
N THR A 73 4.75 -6.33 9.85
CA THR A 73 3.81 -5.31 10.36
C THR A 73 3.93 -4.00 9.57
N ILE A 74 2.97 -3.10 9.71
CA ILE A 74 2.95 -1.81 9.02
C ILE A 74 3.04 -0.64 10.00
N ILE A 75 3.63 0.46 9.56
CA ILE A 75 3.56 1.77 10.23
C ILE A 75 3.01 2.77 9.20
N PRO A 76 1.72 3.16 9.27
CA PRO A 76 1.14 4.08 8.30
C PRO A 76 1.42 5.54 8.70
N LEU A 77 2.54 6.09 8.24
CA LEU A 77 2.85 7.52 8.40
C LEU A 77 2.11 8.38 7.38
N CYS A 78 1.94 7.86 6.16
CA CYS A 78 1.14 8.49 5.13
C CYS A 78 -0.31 8.67 5.61
N PRO A 79 -0.88 9.90 5.56
CA PRO A 79 -2.25 10.16 6.01
C PRO A 79 -3.27 9.34 5.21
N TYR A 80 -3.01 9.06 3.94
CA TYR A 80 -3.87 8.25 3.10
C TYR A 80 -3.96 6.80 3.61
N ILE A 81 -2.83 6.13 3.80
CA ILE A 81 -2.80 4.74 4.32
C ILE A 81 -3.40 4.68 5.73
N LYS A 82 -3.12 5.67 6.57
CA LYS A 82 -3.72 5.76 7.91
C LYS A 82 -5.25 5.86 7.85
N ALA A 83 -5.79 6.66 6.95
CA ALA A 83 -7.23 6.76 6.73
C ALA A 83 -7.79 5.46 6.12
N TYR A 84 -7.07 4.83 5.20
CA TYR A 84 -7.44 3.57 4.57
C TYR A 84 -7.58 2.45 5.60
N VAL A 85 -6.56 2.24 6.44
CA VAL A 85 -6.59 1.23 7.52
C VAL A 85 -7.76 1.48 8.45
N ARG A 86 -7.95 2.72 8.92
CA ARG A 86 -9.08 3.09 9.80
C ARG A 86 -10.45 2.83 9.17
N LYS A 87 -10.58 3.07 7.88
CA LYS A 87 -11.84 2.83 7.14
C LYS A 87 -12.17 1.34 7.03
N HIS A 88 -11.14 0.49 7.01
CA HIS A 88 -11.27 -0.96 6.87
C HIS A 88 -11.02 -1.69 8.20
N SER A 89 -10.98 -0.99 9.33
CA SER A 89 -10.92 -1.64 10.64
C SER A 89 -12.17 -2.52 10.83
N PRO A 90 -12.02 -3.77 11.33
CA PRO A 90 -10.81 -4.32 11.97
C PRO A 90 -9.87 -5.14 11.04
N GLU A 91 -10.08 -5.20 9.73
CA GLU A 91 -9.40 -6.13 8.80
C GLU A 91 -7.86 -6.01 8.80
N TYR A 92 -7.34 -4.81 9.03
CA TYR A 92 -5.91 -4.47 9.01
C TYR A 92 -5.34 -4.10 10.38
N ASP A 93 -6.14 -4.18 11.44
CA ASP A 93 -5.71 -3.76 12.78
C ASP A 93 -4.60 -4.69 13.31
N ASP A 94 -4.61 -5.98 12.93
CA ASP A 94 -3.56 -6.96 13.30
C ASP A 94 -2.20 -6.69 12.64
N LEU A 95 -2.20 -5.97 11.51
CA LEU A 95 -0.98 -5.62 10.80
C LEU A 95 -0.32 -4.38 11.39
N LEU A 96 -1.06 -3.53 12.10
CA LEU A 96 -0.50 -2.33 12.68
C LEU A 96 0.59 -2.72 13.67
N ARG A 97 1.78 -2.16 13.48
CA ARG A 97 2.82 -2.28 14.47
C ARG A 97 2.36 -1.55 15.72
N HIS A 98 1.89 -2.32 16.68
CA HIS A 98 1.74 -1.83 18.03
C HIS A 98 3.14 -1.43 18.51
N PRO A 99 3.30 -0.27 19.16
CA PRO A 99 4.52 -0.03 19.93
C PRO A 99 4.69 -1.27 20.81
N ALA A 100 5.85 -1.91 20.72
CA ALA A 100 6.15 -3.00 21.64
C ALA A 100 5.86 -2.44 23.03
N ALA A 101 4.86 -3.01 23.70
CA ALA A 101 4.62 -2.68 25.10
C ALA A 101 5.98 -2.85 25.76
N GLU A 102 6.56 -1.74 26.20
CA GLU A 102 7.84 -1.72 26.87
C GLU A 102 7.74 -2.72 28.03
N ALA A 103 8.73 -3.61 28.08
CA ALA A 103 8.84 -4.69 29.04
C ALA A 103 8.84 -4.20 30.50
#